data_AF-I4VIJ2-F1
#
_entry.id   AF-I4VIJ2-F1
#
_cell.length_a   1.000
_cell.length_b   1.000
_cell.length_c   1.000
_cell.angle_alpha   90.00
_cell.angle_beta   90.00
_cell.angle_gamma   90.00
#
_symmetry.space_group_name_H-M   'P 1'
#
loop_
_entity.id
_entity.type
_entity.pdbx_description
1 polymer ?
#
loop_
_entity_poly.entity_id
_entity_poly.type
_entity_poly.pdbx_seq_one_letter_code
_entity_poly.pdbx_strand_id
1 'polypeptide(L)'
;MKEPWLPNRKGFGEDPGGYAMLAWMKWACLQEHAGLAIDPQKPPTSDDLKSPTLWLSHSMALTEAAVTLLRVEPPFEHLPPKIRGVCDTQYCAVALMLVGYSLEVCLKAMVIIRDGSESYASDEKEYQHHKLAQLASFIPDLSEKDKAILELLTHFSTWAGRYPDPGTRRIQFHEQVFQISESNQISAKELFLLASRVQKHVQTLID
;
A
#
# COMPACT_ATOMS: atom_id res chain seq x y z
N MET A 1 -1.99 13.54 31.08
CA MET A 1 -2.64 12.67 30.06
C MET A 1 -1.53 11.95 29.32
N LYS A 2 -1.72 10.67 28.94
CA LYS A 2 -0.81 10.05 27.94
C LYS A 2 -0.91 10.88 26.65
N GLU A 3 0.22 11.10 26.00
CA GLU A 3 0.29 11.81 24.72
C GLU A 3 -0.68 11.18 23.70
N PRO A 4 -1.68 11.92 23.18
CA PRO A 4 -2.77 11.37 22.37
C PRO A 4 -2.30 10.80 21.01
N TRP A 5 -1.15 11.24 20.53
CA TRP A 5 -0.53 10.76 19.29
C TRP A 5 0.14 9.39 19.43
N LEU A 6 0.54 8.95 20.63
CA LEU A 6 1.25 7.68 20.83
C LEU A 6 0.38 6.43 20.53
N PRO A 7 0.97 5.31 20.09
CA PRO A 7 0.24 4.05 19.87
C PRO A 7 -0.47 3.54 21.14
N ASN A 8 -1.68 2.98 20.97
CA ASN A 8 -2.45 2.40 22.08
C ASN A 8 -3.22 1.14 21.65
N ARG A 9 -2.59 -0.04 21.75
CA ARG A 9 -3.23 -1.32 21.42
C ARG A 9 -4.43 -1.67 22.31
N LYS A 10 -4.48 -1.16 23.55
CA LYS A 10 -5.67 -1.31 24.40
C LYS A 10 -6.87 -0.59 23.80
N GLY A 11 -6.65 0.63 23.29
CA GLY A 11 -7.67 1.41 22.59
C GLY A 11 -8.20 0.70 21.34
N PHE A 12 -7.33 0.04 20.56
CA PHE A 12 -7.80 -0.82 19.46
C PHE A 12 -8.67 -1.99 19.95
N GLY A 13 -8.34 -2.60 21.09
CA GLY A 13 -9.15 -3.67 21.67
C GLY A 13 -10.51 -3.19 22.21
N GLU A 14 -10.62 -1.92 22.58
CA GLU A 14 -11.86 -1.31 23.08
C GLU A 14 -12.76 -0.82 21.93
N ASP A 15 -12.19 -0.19 20.90
CA ASP A 15 -12.90 0.27 19.70
C ASP A 15 -12.01 0.14 18.45
N PRO A 16 -12.04 -1.00 17.74
CA PRO A 16 -11.22 -1.22 16.55
C PRO A 16 -11.51 -0.23 15.42
N GLY A 17 -12.80 0.12 15.23
CA GLY A 17 -13.25 0.98 14.14
C GLY A 17 -12.83 2.42 14.36
N GLY A 18 -13.13 2.96 15.55
CA GLY A 18 -12.68 4.29 15.94
C GLY A 18 -11.16 4.38 15.92
N TYR A 19 -10.46 3.41 16.52
CA TYR A 19 -8.99 3.40 16.57
C TYR A 19 -8.34 3.42 15.17
N ALA A 20 -8.87 2.63 14.22
CA ALA A 20 -8.36 2.58 12.86
C ALA A 20 -8.55 3.90 12.09
N MET A 21 -9.51 4.73 12.50
CA MET A 21 -9.79 6.04 11.90
C MET A 21 -9.06 7.21 12.58
N LEU A 22 -8.23 6.95 13.61
CA LEU A 22 -7.55 8.01 14.38
C LEU A 22 -6.31 8.61 13.68
N ALA A 23 -5.89 8.12 12.51
CA ALA A 23 -4.66 8.58 11.87
C ALA A 23 -4.63 10.11 11.68
N TRP A 24 -5.72 10.68 11.14
CA TRP A 24 -5.87 12.13 11.02
C TRP A 24 -5.79 12.84 12.38
N MET A 25 -6.60 12.43 13.35
CA MET A 25 -6.66 13.08 14.66
C MET A 25 -5.30 13.06 15.38
N LYS A 26 -4.59 11.92 15.30
CA LYS A 26 -3.23 11.79 15.85
C LYS A 26 -2.24 12.73 15.17
N TRP A 27 -2.34 12.87 13.85
CA TRP A 27 -1.52 13.80 13.08
C TRP A 27 -1.87 15.26 13.40
N ALA A 28 -3.16 15.60 13.54
CA ALA A 28 -3.60 16.93 13.95
C ALA A 28 -3.09 17.30 15.35
N CYS A 29 -3.15 16.39 16.33
CA CYS A 29 -2.58 16.63 17.65
C CYS A 29 -1.06 16.86 17.63
N LEU A 30 -0.31 16.17 16.74
CA LEU A 30 1.13 16.41 16.57
C LEU A 30 1.42 17.79 15.99
N GLN A 31 0.65 18.19 14.98
CA GLN A 31 0.76 19.51 14.36
C GLN A 31 0.42 20.63 15.37
N GLU A 32 -0.65 20.48 16.15
CA GLU A 32 -1.01 21.39 17.25
C GLU A 32 0.12 21.48 18.28
N HIS A 33 0.67 20.34 18.69
CA HIS A 33 1.80 20.28 19.62
C HIS A 33 3.06 20.98 19.07
N ALA A 34 3.27 20.93 17.76
CA ALA A 34 4.34 21.65 17.07
C ALA A 34 4.07 23.16 16.88
N GLY A 35 2.93 23.68 17.37
CA GLY A 35 2.55 25.09 17.31
C GLY A 35 1.79 25.50 16.05
N LEU A 36 1.34 24.56 15.23
CA LEU A 36 0.51 24.86 14.06
C LEU A 36 -0.94 25.13 14.47
N ALA A 37 -1.60 26.07 13.77
CA ALA A 37 -2.98 26.45 14.02
C ALA A 37 -3.96 25.43 13.41
N ILE A 38 -4.08 24.27 14.05
CA ILE A 38 -4.98 23.16 13.68
C ILE A 38 -5.85 22.79 14.88
N ASP A 39 -7.08 22.35 14.62
CA ASP A 39 -8.04 21.94 15.65
C ASP A 39 -8.31 20.43 15.51
N PRO A 40 -7.72 19.57 16.37
CA PRO A 40 -7.89 18.12 16.28
C PRO A 40 -9.31 17.63 16.56
N GLN A 41 -10.20 18.49 17.08
CA GLN A 41 -11.60 18.12 17.35
C GLN A 41 -12.49 18.28 16.12
N LYS A 42 -11.99 18.94 15.07
CA LYS A 42 -12.74 19.10 13.81
C LYS A 42 -12.47 17.93 12.86
N PRO A 43 -13.46 17.55 12.04
CA PRO A 43 -13.24 16.64 10.92
C PRO A 43 -12.17 17.20 9.98
N PRO A 44 -11.40 16.33 9.30
CA PRO A 44 -10.42 16.77 8.32
C PRO A 44 -11.11 17.44 7.13
N THR A 45 -10.47 18.46 6.58
CA THR A 45 -10.78 19.00 5.26
C THR A 45 -10.17 18.13 4.15
N SER A 46 -10.45 18.46 2.88
CA SER A 46 -9.82 17.75 1.76
C SER A 46 -8.31 17.95 1.74
N ASP A 47 -7.82 19.14 2.06
CA ASP A 47 -6.39 19.46 2.01
C ASP A 47 -5.62 18.79 3.15
N ASP A 48 -6.24 18.70 4.33
CA ASP A 48 -5.74 17.93 5.47
C ASP A 48 -5.42 16.46 5.10
N LEU A 49 -6.27 15.84 4.28
CA LEU A 49 -6.13 14.45 3.84
C LEU A 49 -5.11 14.29 2.71
N LYS A 50 -4.67 15.36 2.06
CA LYS A 50 -3.58 15.36 1.07
C LYS A 50 -2.21 15.52 1.74
N SER A 51 -2.09 15.21 3.03
CA SER A 51 -0.82 15.24 3.75
C SER A 51 0.11 14.11 3.32
N PRO A 52 1.33 14.38 2.81
CA PRO A 52 2.33 13.35 2.54
C PRO A 52 2.62 12.45 3.74
N THR A 53 2.62 13.00 4.95
CA THR A 53 2.84 12.25 6.19
C THR A 53 1.78 11.17 6.41
N LEU A 54 0.50 11.49 6.17
CA LEU A 54 -0.58 10.52 6.29
C LEU A 54 -0.46 9.40 5.26
N TRP A 55 -0.12 9.75 4.01
CA TRP A 55 0.01 8.77 2.94
C TRP A 55 1.22 7.86 3.14
N LEU A 56 2.39 8.43 3.44
CA LEU A 56 3.61 7.66 3.70
C LEU A 56 3.50 6.78 4.94
N SER A 57 2.86 7.26 6.02
CA SER A 57 2.61 6.43 7.21
C SER A 57 1.66 5.27 6.91
N HIS A 58 0.64 5.47 6.06
CA HIS A 58 -0.22 4.38 5.61
C HIS A 58 0.52 3.38 4.72
N SER A 59 1.36 3.85 3.79
CA SER A 59 2.23 2.98 2.98
C SER A 59 3.17 2.13 3.86
N MET A 60 3.74 2.72 4.91
CA MET A 60 4.56 1.99 5.88
C MET A 60 3.75 0.95 6.65
N ALA A 61 2.53 1.28 7.10
CA ALA A 61 1.66 0.33 7.78
C ALA A 61 1.30 -0.89 6.89
N LEU A 62 1.03 -0.66 5.60
CA LEU A 62 0.80 -1.73 4.61
C LEU A 62 2.05 -2.60 4.41
N THR A 63 3.22 -1.98 4.37
CA THR A 63 4.51 -2.66 4.23
C THR A 63 4.78 -3.57 5.42
N GLU A 64 4.66 -3.06 6.65
CA GLU A 64 4.86 -3.83 7.87
C GLU A 64 3.82 -4.96 8.02
N ALA A 65 2.58 -4.73 7.59
CA ALA A 65 1.57 -5.78 7.51
C ALA A 65 1.99 -6.89 6.53
N ALA A 66 2.45 -6.54 5.32
CA ALA A 66 2.94 -7.50 4.35
C ALA A 66 4.14 -8.30 4.87
N VAL A 67 5.12 -7.63 5.49
CA VAL A 67 6.29 -8.26 6.11
C VAL A 67 5.87 -9.23 7.22
N THR A 68 4.89 -8.83 8.04
CA THR A 68 4.35 -9.69 9.10
C THR A 68 3.75 -10.97 8.51
N LEU A 69 2.96 -10.86 7.44
CA LEU A 69 2.39 -12.04 6.79
C LEU A 69 3.48 -12.93 6.17
N LEU A 70 4.44 -12.36 5.45
CA LEU A 70 5.50 -13.12 4.77
C LEU A 70 6.47 -13.82 5.73
N ARG A 71 6.55 -13.37 6.99
CA ARG A 71 7.41 -13.97 8.03
C ARG A 71 6.73 -15.08 8.82
N VAL A 72 5.40 -15.18 8.74
CA VAL A 72 4.61 -16.12 9.52
C VAL A 72 4.07 -17.19 8.58
N GLU A 73 4.39 -18.45 8.86
CA GLU A 73 3.67 -19.56 8.24
C GLU A 73 2.33 -19.75 8.98
N PRO A 74 1.19 -19.49 8.33
CA PRO A 74 -0.11 -19.59 8.99
C PRO A 74 -0.46 -21.05 9.32
N PRO A 75 -0.89 -21.37 10.55
CA PRO A 75 -1.24 -22.73 10.91
C PRO A 75 -2.58 -23.14 10.28
N PHE A 76 -2.54 -23.71 9.08
CA PHE A 76 -3.69 -24.31 8.39
C PHE A 76 -3.93 -25.78 8.80
N GLU A 77 -3.45 -26.19 9.97
CA GLU A 77 -3.44 -27.59 10.42
C GLU A 77 -4.83 -28.22 10.52
N HIS A 78 -5.86 -27.41 10.78
CA HIS A 78 -7.26 -27.83 10.84
C HIS A 78 -7.86 -28.17 9.46
N LEU A 79 -7.17 -27.86 8.36
CA LEU A 79 -7.63 -28.11 6.99
C LEU A 79 -7.04 -29.41 6.41
N PRO A 80 -7.71 -30.07 5.45
CA PRO A 80 -7.14 -31.19 4.71
C PRO A 80 -5.86 -30.77 3.94
N PRO A 81 -4.81 -31.61 3.83
CA PRO A 81 -3.52 -31.23 3.23
C PRO A 81 -3.62 -30.59 1.84
N LYS A 82 -4.50 -31.10 0.97
CA LYS A 82 -4.71 -30.53 -0.37
C LYS A 82 -5.30 -29.11 -0.34
N ILE A 83 -6.13 -28.80 0.65
CA ILE A 83 -6.73 -27.47 0.82
C ILE A 83 -5.73 -26.51 1.47
N ARG A 84 -4.82 -27.00 2.31
CA ARG A 84 -3.73 -26.18 2.89
C ARG A 84 -2.91 -25.49 1.82
N GLY A 85 -2.52 -26.20 0.76
CA GLY A 85 -1.76 -25.61 -0.35
C GLY A 85 -2.53 -24.51 -1.10
N VAL A 86 -3.86 -24.65 -1.23
CA VAL A 86 -4.73 -23.61 -1.80
C VAL A 86 -4.77 -22.38 -0.89
N CYS A 87 -4.97 -22.57 0.41
CA CYS A 87 -4.97 -21.49 1.40
C CYS A 87 -3.62 -20.77 1.48
N ASP A 88 -2.51 -21.50 1.43
CA ASP A 88 -1.15 -20.95 1.43
C ASP A 88 -0.88 -20.05 0.21
N THR A 89 -1.28 -20.50 -0.97
CA THR A 89 -1.16 -19.69 -2.20
C THR A 89 -1.99 -18.39 -2.10
N GLN A 90 -3.20 -18.48 -1.55
CA GLN A 90 -4.06 -17.30 -1.35
C GLN A 90 -3.51 -16.38 -0.25
N TYR A 91 -2.91 -16.92 0.80
CA TYR A 91 -2.25 -16.16 1.85
C TYR A 91 -1.08 -15.32 1.27
N CYS A 92 -0.26 -15.93 0.42
CA CYS A 92 0.79 -15.21 -0.32
C CYS A 92 0.21 -14.13 -1.25
N ALA A 93 -0.93 -14.39 -1.91
CA ALA A 93 -1.59 -13.38 -2.74
C ALA A 93 -2.08 -12.17 -1.94
N VAL A 94 -2.56 -12.38 -0.70
CA VAL A 94 -2.92 -11.28 0.23
C VAL A 94 -1.68 -10.46 0.59
N ALA A 95 -0.54 -11.11 0.86
CA ALA A 95 0.71 -10.39 1.12
C ALA A 95 1.15 -9.55 -0.10
N LEU A 96 1.11 -10.11 -1.32
CA LEU A 96 1.43 -9.37 -2.54
C LEU A 96 0.46 -8.22 -2.81
N MET A 97 -0.82 -8.36 -2.47
CA MET A 97 -1.78 -7.25 -2.51
C MET A 97 -1.36 -6.11 -1.59
N LEU A 98 -0.94 -6.41 -0.36
CA LEU A 98 -0.47 -5.38 0.58
C LEU A 98 0.82 -4.71 0.08
N VAL A 99 1.74 -5.46 -0.54
CA VAL A 99 2.93 -4.89 -1.19
C VAL A 99 2.53 -3.95 -2.32
N GLY A 100 1.71 -4.40 -3.27
CA GLY A 100 1.25 -3.56 -4.38
C GLY A 100 0.50 -2.32 -3.90
N TYR A 101 -0.34 -2.46 -2.88
CA TYR A 101 -1.08 -1.34 -2.30
C TYR A 101 -0.15 -0.36 -1.59
N SER A 102 0.86 -0.85 -0.85
CA SER A 102 1.86 0.01 -0.21
C SER A 102 2.60 0.88 -1.24
N LEU A 103 2.95 0.31 -2.40
CA LEU A 103 3.60 1.03 -3.49
C LEU A 103 2.67 2.05 -4.12
N GLU A 104 1.40 1.71 -4.35
CA GLU A 104 0.42 2.66 -4.88
C GLU A 104 0.31 3.91 -4.00
N VAL A 105 0.14 3.71 -2.70
CA VAL A 105 0.03 4.80 -1.72
C VAL A 105 1.33 5.60 -1.65
N CYS A 106 2.48 4.92 -1.68
CA CYS A 106 3.79 5.58 -1.68
C CYS A 106 4.00 6.47 -2.91
N LEU A 107 3.74 5.93 -4.11
CA LEU A 107 3.92 6.65 -5.37
C LEU A 107 2.99 7.87 -5.45
N LYS A 108 1.73 7.73 -5.02
CA LYS A 108 0.81 8.88 -4.95
C LYS A 108 1.27 9.93 -3.93
N ALA A 109 1.81 9.50 -2.79
CA ALA A 109 2.44 10.43 -1.83
C ALA A 109 3.61 11.18 -2.46
N MET A 110 4.45 10.51 -3.24
CA MET A 110 5.56 11.14 -3.96
C MET A 110 5.09 12.19 -4.97
N VAL A 111 3.98 11.93 -5.67
CA VAL A 111 3.35 12.92 -6.57
C VAL A 111 2.91 14.15 -5.76
N ILE A 112 2.25 13.96 -4.61
CA ILE A 112 1.86 15.07 -3.73
C ILE A 112 3.08 15.88 -3.26
N ILE A 113 4.18 15.22 -2.90
CA ILE A 113 5.42 15.89 -2.47
C ILE A 113 6.03 16.68 -3.63
N ARG A 114 6.10 16.09 -4.82
CA ARG A 114 6.76 16.66 -5.99
C ARG A 114 5.97 17.84 -6.58
N ASP A 115 4.65 17.69 -6.72
CA ASP A 115 3.81 18.62 -7.49
C ASP A 115 2.96 19.53 -6.57
N GLY A 116 2.93 19.23 -5.27
CA GLY A 116 2.07 19.92 -4.30
C GLY A 116 0.64 19.38 -4.27
N SER A 117 -0.04 19.61 -3.15
CA SER A 117 -1.41 19.12 -2.90
C SER A 117 -2.46 19.74 -3.83
N GLU A 118 -2.25 20.96 -4.30
CA GLU A 118 -3.15 21.64 -5.24
C GLU A 118 -3.09 21.00 -6.63
N SER A 119 -1.89 20.74 -7.17
CA SER A 119 -1.71 20.07 -8.47
C SER A 119 -2.24 18.63 -8.43
N TYR A 120 -2.01 17.91 -7.34
CA TYR A 120 -2.59 16.58 -7.16
C TYR A 120 -4.13 16.59 -7.22
N ALA A 121 -4.76 17.66 -6.74
CA ALA A 121 -6.22 17.80 -6.77
C ALA A 121 -6.75 18.17 -8.16
N SER A 122 -6.05 19.00 -8.94
CA SER A 122 -6.44 19.30 -10.33
C SER A 122 -6.33 18.08 -11.22
N ASP A 123 -5.31 17.26 -10.98
CA ASP A 123 -4.94 16.12 -11.82
C ASP A 123 -5.41 14.79 -11.21
N GLU A 124 -6.27 14.83 -10.19
CA GLU A 124 -6.68 13.65 -9.41
C GLU A 124 -7.21 12.53 -10.31
N LYS A 125 -7.93 12.89 -11.38
CA LYS A 125 -8.46 11.93 -12.38
C LYS A 125 -7.36 11.14 -13.08
N GLU A 126 -6.18 11.73 -13.28
CA GLU A 126 -5.02 11.06 -13.87
C GLU A 126 -4.41 10.05 -12.91
N TYR A 127 -4.56 10.26 -11.60
CA TYR A 127 -4.02 9.39 -10.55
C TYR A 127 -5.06 8.44 -9.92
N GLN A 128 -6.34 8.50 -10.35
CA GLN A 128 -7.42 7.60 -9.88
C GLN A 128 -7.28 6.15 -10.35
N HIS A 129 -6.21 5.80 -11.06
CA HIS A 129 -5.91 4.43 -11.45
C HIS A 129 -4.95 3.73 -10.47
N HIS A 130 -4.88 2.39 -10.58
CA HIS A 130 -4.02 1.54 -9.75
C HIS A 130 -2.75 1.07 -10.49
N LYS A 131 -2.49 1.57 -11.70
CA LYS A 131 -1.40 1.12 -12.58
C LYS A 131 -0.03 1.55 -12.03
N LEU A 132 0.63 0.66 -11.29
CA LEU A 132 1.88 0.96 -10.61
C LEU A 132 3.02 1.34 -11.57
N ALA A 133 3.13 0.70 -12.72
CA ALA A 133 4.16 1.02 -13.72
C ALA A 133 4.00 2.46 -14.25
N GLN A 134 2.76 2.92 -14.43
CA GLN A 134 2.47 4.30 -14.84
C GLN A 134 2.74 5.28 -13.69
N LEU A 135 2.30 4.95 -12.47
CA LEU A 135 2.58 5.77 -11.28
C LEU A 135 4.08 5.92 -11.02
N ALA A 136 4.89 4.91 -11.32
CA ALA A 136 6.33 4.92 -11.11
C ALA A 136 7.13 5.53 -12.29
N SER A 137 6.47 6.04 -13.33
CA SER A 137 7.13 6.50 -14.57
C SER A 137 8.15 7.64 -14.38
N PHE A 138 8.04 8.38 -13.27
CA PHE A 138 8.98 9.44 -12.93
C PHE A 138 10.25 8.93 -12.22
N ILE A 139 10.27 7.67 -11.79
CA ILE A 139 11.45 7.06 -11.15
C ILE A 139 12.45 6.68 -12.25
N PRO A 140 13.69 7.18 -12.19
CA PRO A 140 14.69 6.88 -13.22
C PRO A 140 15.13 5.41 -13.17
N ASP A 141 15.68 4.93 -14.28
CA ASP A 141 16.36 3.63 -14.39
C ASP A 141 15.51 2.40 -14.02
N LEU A 142 14.20 2.45 -14.26
CA LEU A 142 13.34 1.26 -14.21
C LEU A 142 13.57 0.39 -15.45
N SER A 143 14.08 -0.81 -15.24
CA SER A 143 14.24 -1.81 -16.31
C SER A 143 12.89 -2.32 -16.81
N GLU A 144 12.87 -2.99 -17.97
CA GLU A 144 11.65 -3.67 -18.46
C GLU A 144 11.14 -4.72 -17.47
N LYS A 145 12.05 -5.42 -16.78
CA LYS A 145 11.68 -6.37 -15.72
C LYS A 145 11.08 -5.66 -14.50
N ASP A 146 11.58 -4.47 -14.14
CA ASP A 146 10.98 -3.67 -13.06
C ASP A 146 9.55 -3.26 -13.42
N LYS A 147 9.33 -2.80 -14.65
CA LYS A 147 7.98 -2.46 -15.15
C LYS A 147 7.05 -3.67 -15.12
N ALA A 148 7.52 -4.84 -15.55
CA ALA A 148 6.76 -6.09 -15.50
C ALA A 148 6.38 -6.48 -14.06
N ILE A 149 7.26 -6.28 -13.07
CA ILE A 149 6.96 -6.51 -11.65
C ILE A 149 5.88 -5.53 -11.15
N LEU A 150 5.94 -4.25 -11.54
CA LEU A 150 4.93 -3.27 -11.17
C LEU A 150 3.57 -3.57 -11.82
N GLU A 151 3.56 -4.02 -13.08
CA GLU A 151 2.36 -4.52 -13.75
C GLU A 151 1.79 -5.73 -13.02
N LEU A 152 2.62 -6.73 -12.69
CA LEU A 152 2.22 -7.89 -11.90
C LEU A 152 1.56 -7.49 -10.57
N LEU A 153 2.19 -6.60 -9.80
CA LEU A 153 1.67 -6.11 -8.52
C LEU A 153 0.37 -5.29 -8.67
N THR A 154 0.15 -4.65 -9.82
CA THR A 154 -1.12 -3.97 -10.14
C THR A 154 -2.28 -4.95 -10.17
N HIS A 155 -2.08 -6.18 -10.68
CA HIS A 155 -3.14 -7.20 -10.65
C HIS A 155 -3.49 -7.60 -9.21
N PHE A 156 -2.49 -7.75 -8.35
CA PHE A 156 -2.71 -8.11 -6.94
C PHE A 156 -3.43 -7.02 -6.15
N SER A 157 -3.07 -5.74 -6.32
CA SER A 157 -3.73 -4.63 -5.62
C SER A 157 -5.19 -4.41 -6.07
N THR A 158 -5.49 -4.74 -7.33
CA THR A 158 -6.82 -4.48 -7.94
C THR A 158 -7.80 -5.63 -7.80
N TRP A 159 -7.35 -6.88 -7.83
CA TRP A 159 -8.26 -8.03 -7.70
C TRP A 159 -7.62 -9.32 -7.19
N ALA A 160 -6.43 -9.69 -7.66
CA ALA A 160 -5.93 -11.06 -7.50
C ALA A 160 -5.68 -11.46 -6.04
N GLY A 161 -5.45 -10.50 -5.13
CA GLY A 161 -5.33 -10.76 -3.70
C GLY A 161 -6.57 -10.41 -2.85
N ARG A 162 -7.69 -9.95 -3.46
CA ARG A 162 -8.89 -9.50 -2.73
C ARG A 162 -9.96 -10.58 -2.58
N TYR A 163 -10.31 -11.24 -3.68
CA TYR A 163 -11.30 -12.32 -3.68
C TYR A 163 -11.10 -13.21 -4.93
N PRO A 164 -11.45 -14.50 -4.87
CA PRO A 164 -11.50 -15.36 -6.05
C PRO A 164 -12.52 -14.81 -7.07
N ASP A 165 -12.15 -14.71 -8.35
CA ASP A 165 -13.13 -14.38 -9.39
C ASP A 165 -14.13 -15.54 -9.52
N PRO A 166 -15.45 -15.31 -9.42
CA PRO A 166 -16.45 -16.34 -9.70
C PRO A 166 -16.52 -16.74 -11.19
N GLY A 167 -15.58 -16.28 -12.03
CA GLY A 167 -15.44 -16.63 -13.44
C GLY A 167 -16.26 -15.74 -14.36
N THR A 168 -16.53 -14.49 -13.96
CA THR A 168 -17.49 -13.64 -14.69
C THR A 168 -16.85 -12.47 -15.43
N ARG A 169 -15.68 -12.00 -14.98
CA ARG A 169 -15.09 -10.77 -15.52
C ARG A 169 -13.58 -10.84 -15.73
N ARG A 170 -12.87 -11.75 -15.05
CA ARG A 170 -11.42 -11.68 -14.94
C ARG A 170 -10.66 -12.99 -15.22
N ILE A 171 -11.31 -13.98 -15.82
CA ILE A 171 -10.67 -15.25 -16.23
C ILE A 171 -9.38 -15.00 -17.01
N GLN A 172 -9.42 -14.14 -18.03
CA GLN A 172 -8.24 -13.81 -18.85
C GLN A 172 -7.09 -13.16 -18.06
N PHE A 173 -7.38 -12.47 -16.95
CA PHE A 173 -6.35 -11.83 -16.13
C PHE A 173 -5.57 -12.84 -15.28
N HIS A 174 -6.12 -14.03 -14.99
CA HIS A 174 -5.36 -15.09 -14.34
C HIS A 174 -4.19 -15.57 -15.22
N GLU A 175 -4.45 -15.74 -16.51
CA GLU A 175 -3.41 -16.13 -17.46
C GLU A 175 -2.34 -15.04 -17.62
N GLN A 176 -2.75 -13.76 -17.60
CA GLN A 176 -1.82 -12.62 -17.69
C GLN A 176 -0.84 -12.58 -16.51
N VAL A 177 -1.30 -12.78 -15.27
CA VAL A 177 -0.42 -12.83 -14.09
C VAL A 177 0.65 -13.90 -14.25
N PHE A 178 0.23 -15.10 -14.69
CA PHE A 178 1.16 -16.21 -14.94
C PHE A 178 2.13 -15.89 -16.09
N GLN A 179 1.64 -15.40 -17.23
CA GLN A 179 2.45 -15.04 -18.38
C GLN A 179 3.49 -13.95 -18.06
N ILE A 180 3.11 -12.89 -17.33
CA ILE A 180 4.02 -11.83 -16.90
C ILE A 180 5.13 -12.41 -16.01
N SER A 181 4.74 -13.22 -15.02
CA SER A 181 5.67 -13.84 -14.08
C SER A 181 6.67 -14.77 -14.78
N GLU A 182 6.19 -15.68 -15.61
CA GLU A 182 7.02 -16.70 -16.28
C GLU A 182 7.91 -16.09 -17.36
N SER A 183 7.36 -15.22 -18.21
CA SER A 183 8.11 -14.63 -19.33
C SER A 183 9.28 -13.76 -18.85
N ASN A 184 9.13 -13.15 -17.67
CA ASN A 184 10.16 -12.30 -17.07
C ASN A 184 10.98 -13.02 -15.99
N GLN A 185 10.63 -14.27 -15.64
CA GLN A 185 11.24 -15.04 -14.55
C GLN A 185 11.29 -14.23 -13.24
N ILE A 186 10.16 -13.66 -12.84
CA ILE A 186 10.07 -12.79 -11.66
C ILE A 186 10.26 -13.62 -10.39
N SER A 187 11.31 -13.33 -9.63
CA SER A 187 11.54 -13.92 -8.31
C SER A 187 11.07 -13.02 -7.17
N ALA A 188 10.78 -13.61 -6.01
CA ALA A 188 10.46 -12.86 -4.79
C ALA A 188 11.58 -11.87 -4.41
N LYS A 189 12.86 -12.26 -4.59
CA LYS A 189 14.01 -11.39 -4.33
C LYS A 189 13.95 -10.12 -5.17
N GLU A 190 13.73 -10.25 -6.48
CA GLU A 190 13.68 -9.10 -7.39
C GLU A 190 12.47 -8.21 -7.10
N LEU A 191 11.31 -8.82 -6.83
CA LEU A 191 10.10 -8.10 -6.46
C LEU A 191 10.31 -7.23 -5.22
N PHE A 192 10.86 -7.80 -4.14
CA PHE A 192 11.08 -7.06 -2.90
C PHE A 192 12.23 -6.04 -3.00
N LEU A 193 13.26 -6.33 -3.78
CA LEU A 193 14.31 -5.34 -4.08
C LEU A 193 13.74 -4.14 -4.84
N LEU A 194 12.87 -4.36 -5.83
CA LEU A 194 12.21 -3.28 -6.54
C LEU A 194 11.29 -2.49 -5.61
N ALA A 195 10.45 -3.16 -4.81
CA ALA A 195 9.56 -2.48 -3.86
C ALA A 195 10.34 -1.57 -2.91
N SER A 196 11.47 -2.05 -2.38
CA SER A 196 12.36 -1.25 -1.54
C SER A 196 12.99 -0.07 -2.29
N ARG A 197 13.46 -0.27 -3.54
CA ARG A 197 14.00 0.81 -4.40
C ARG A 197 12.98 1.91 -4.63
N VAL A 198 11.74 1.54 -4.99
CA VAL A 198 10.64 2.49 -5.21
C VAL A 198 10.36 3.28 -3.94
N GLN A 199 10.17 2.62 -2.80
CA GLN A 199 9.92 3.32 -1.53
C GLN A 199 11.07 4.24 -1.12
N LYS A 200 12.32 3.82 -1.31
CA LYS A 200 13.51 4.61 -0.99
C LYS A 200 13.61 5.89 -1.82
N HIS A 201 13.03 5.91 -3.03
CA HIS A 201 13.03 7.09 -3.89
C HIS A 201 12.34 8.30 -3.23
N VAL A 202 11.49 8.10 -2.21
CA VAL A 202 10.88 9.22 -1.47
C VAL A 202 11.95 10.16 -0.87
N GLN A 203 13.12 9.62 -0.50
CA GLN A 203 14.22 10.38 0.09
C GLN A 203 14.84 11.37 -0.88
N THR A 204 14.63 11.22 -2.18
CA THR A 204 15.13 12.17 -3.18
C THR A 204 14.17 13.32 -3.44
N LEU A 205 12.99 13.31 -2.81
CA LEU A 205 11.93 14.31 -2.98
C LEU A 205 11.72 15.15 -1.71
N ILE A 206 12.40 14.83 -0.62
CA ILE A 206 12.30 15.51 0.67
C ILE A 206 13.67 16.10 0.95
N ASP A 207 13.72 17.43 1.10
CA ASP A 207 14.93 18.19 1.49
C ASP A 207 15.28 18.00 2.97
#